data_AF-A0A4R2T276-F1
#
_entry.id   AF-A0A4R2T276-F1
#
_cell.length_a   1.000
_cell.length_b   1.000
_cell.length_c   1.000
_cell.angle_alpha   90.00
_cell.angle_beta   90.00
_cell.angle_gamma   90.00
#
_symmetry.space_group_name_H-M   'P 1'
#
loop_
_entity.id
_entity.type
_entity.pdbx_description
1 polymer ?
#
loop_
_entity_poly.entity_id
_entity_poly.type
_entity_poly.pdbx_seq_one_letter_code
_entity_poly.pdbx_strand_id
1 'polypeptide(L)'
;MPILKEYGPDPFVINIEEATKINNAFRLALCTGKYLQLTLVSINVSDDIGLEVHYDHDQFMRIEEGEDFVMMGDSKDKLDF
;
A
#
# COMPACT_ATOMS: atom_id res chain seq x y z
N MET A 1 -9.06 9.47 -17.77
CA MET A 1 -8.44 8.78 -16.63
C MET A 1 -8.04 9.82 -15.61
N PRO A 2 -8.36 9.65 -14.31
CA PRO A 2 -7.94 10.58 -13.28
C PRO A 2 -6.40 10.63 -13.22
N ILE A 3 -5.86 11.83 -13.03
CA ILE A 3 -4.41 12.03 -12.84
C ILE A 3 -4.09 11.65 -11.39
N LEU A 4 -3.34 10.56 -11.17
CA LEU A 4 -2.87 10.19 -9.84
C LEU A 4 -1.86 11.21 -9.32
N LYS A 5 -2.13 11.74 -8.12
CA LYS A 5 -1.27 12.66 -7.38
C LYS A 5 -1.62 12.59 -5.89
N GLU A 6 -0.83 13.26 -5.07
CA GLU A 6 -1.12 13.42 -3.65
C GLU A 6 -2.26 14.43 -3.43
N TYR A 7 -3.34 14.01 -2.78
CA TYR A 7 -4.55 14.80 -2.54
C TYR A 7 -4.70 15.28 -1.09
N GLY A 8 -3.93 14.73 -0.15
CA GLY A 8 -4.03 15.09 1.25
C GLY A 8 -3.55 16.53 1.54
N PRO A 9 -4.04 17.17 2.62
CA PRO A 9 -5.02 16.66 3.59
C PRO A 9 -6.48 16.99 3.23
N ASP A 10 -6.74 17.52 2.04
CA ASP A 10 -8.06 18.04 1.67
C ASP A 10 -9.07 16.89 1.42
N PRO A 11 -10.38 17.13 1.65
CA PRO A 11 -11.40 16.16 1.29
C PRO A 11 -11.36 15.84 -0.20
N PHE A 12 -11.32 14.55 -0.53
CA PHE A 12 -11.35 14.09 -1.91
C PHE A 12 -12.20 12.82 -2.04
N VAL A 13 -12.67 12.56 -3.25
CA VAL A 13 -13.43 11.35 -3.60
C VAL A 13 -12.80 10.75 -4.86
N ILE A 14 -12.54 9.45 -4.83
CA ILE A 14 -11.95 8.72 -5.95
C ILE A 14 -12.51 7.30 -6.01
N ASN A 15 -12.53 6.69 -7.19
CA ASN A 15 -12.68 5.24 -7.32
C ASN A 15 -11.34 4.59 -6.99
N ILE A 16 -11.21 4.02 -5.79
CA ILE A 16 -9.93 3.46 -5.32
C ILE A 16 -9.53 2.19 -6.08
N GLU A 17 -10.50 1.40 -6.53
CA GLU A 17 -10.23 0.18 -7.30
C GLU A 17 -9.57 0.53 -8.63
N GLU A 18 -10.18 1.45 -9.39
CA GLU A 18 -9.60 1.93 -10.65
C GLU A 18 -8.25 2.62 -10.43
N ALA A 19 -8.14 3.48 -9.41
CA ALA A 19 -6.90 4.19 -9.10
C ALA A 19 -5.75 3.23 -8.81
N THR A 20 -6.02 2.16 -8.04
CA THR A 20 -5.03 1.14 -7.70
C THR A 20 -4.60 0.37 -8.95
N LYS A 21 -5.54 -0.08 -9.79
CA LYS A 21 -5.26 -0.87 -10.99
C LYS A 21 -4.50 -0.11 -12.08
N ILE A 22 -4.64 1.22 -12.17
CA ILE A 22 -3.88 2.03 -13.13
C ILE A 22 -2.53 2.52 -12.61
N ASN A 23 -2.25 2.38 -11.31
CA ASN A 23 -0.98 2.77 -10.72
C ASN A 23 0.12 1.78 -11.13
N ASN A 24 1.17 2.26 -11.78
CA ASN A 24 2.35 1.46 -12.14
C ASN A 24 3.58 1.78 -11.28
N ALA A 25 3.46 2.72 -10.32
CA ALA A 25 4.56 3.02 -9.41
C ALA A 25 4.60 1.98 -8.29
N PHE A 26 5.81 1.57 -7.89
CA PHE A 26 5.98 0.68 -6.73
C PHE A 26 5.26 1.21 -5.50
N ARG A 27 5.38 2.51 -5.22
CA ARG A 27 4.63 3.20 -4.17
C ARG A 27 4.25 4.60 -4.61
N LEU A 28 2.99 4.97 -4.46
CA LEU A 28 2.47 6.31 -4.70
C LEU A 28 1.64 6.74 -3.49
N ALA A 29 2.03 7.83 -2.84
CA ALA A 29 1.18 8.45 -1.81
C ALA A 29 -0.01 9.13 -2.53
N LEU A 30 -1.22 8.70 -2.15
CA LEU A 30 -2.46 9.20 -2.73
C LEU A 30 -3.12 10.22 -1.80
N CYS A 31 -3.09 9.98 -0.49
CA CYS A 31 -3.58 10.92 0.51
C CYS A 31 -2.82 10.77 1.83
N THR A 32 -2.15 11.83 2.26
CA THR A 32 -1.46 11.93 3.54
C THR A 32 -2.23 12.89 4.44
N GLY A 33 -2.95 12.32 5.39
CA GLY A 33 -3.66 13.05 6.44
C GLY A 33 -2.87 13.09 7.74
N LYS A 34 -3.46 13.72 8.76
CA LYS A 34 -2.84 13.82 10.09
C LYS A 34 -2.73 12.47 10.83
N TYR A 35 -3.65 11.55 10.58
CA TYR A 35 -3.80 10.29 11.34
C TYR A 35 -3.75 9.03 10.46
N LEU A 36 -3.70 9.19 9.13
CA LEU A 36 -3.71 8.09 8.18
C LEU A 36 -2.98 8.53 6.92
N GLN A 37 -2.18 7.63 6.37
CA GLN A 37 -1.64 7.76 5.01
C GLN A 37 -2.20 6.62 4.15
N LEU A 38 -2.67 6.98 2.95
CA LEU A 38 -3.13 6.05 1.93
C LEU A 38 -2.11 6.04 0.78
N THR A 39 -1.55 4.87 0.50
CA THR A 39 -0.63 4.65 -0.62
C THR A 39 -1.21 3.63 -1.60
N LEU A 40 -0.96 3.83 -2.89
CA LEU A 40 -1.13 2.81 -3.92
C LEU A 40 0.20 2.09 -4.12
N VAL A 41 0.16 0.77 -4.27
CA VAL A 41 1.34 -0.08 -4.44
C VAL A 41 1.13 -0.98 -5.64
N SER A 42 2.14 -1.10 -6.50
CA SER A 42 2.17 -2.05 -7.63
C SER A 42 3.47 -2.83 -7.58
N ILE A 43 3.36 -4.15 -7.44
CA ILE A 43 4.50 -5.07 -7.31
C ILE A 43 4.51 -5.95 -8.56
N ASN A 44 5.65 -6.05 -9.22
CA ASN A 44 5.74 -6.95 -10.39
C ASN A 44 5.86 -8.40 -9.94
N VAL A 45 5.59 -9.31 -10.86
CA VAL A 45 5.80 -10.75 -10.62
C VAL A 45 7.25 -11.00 -10.23
N SER A 46 7.47 -11.72 -9.13
CA SER A 46 8.77 -12.03 -8.52
C SER A 46 9.44 -10.90 -7.73
N ASP A 47 8.83 -9.71 -7.66
CA ASP A 47 9.27 -8.66 -6.73
C ASP A 47 8.55 -8.83 -5.38
N ASP A 48 9.09 -8.23 -4.33
CA ASP A 48 8.48 -8.15 -3.00
C ASP A 48 8.62 -6.75 -2.40
N ILE A 49 7.87 -6.46 -1.33
CA ILE A 49 7.90 -5.15 -0.65
C ILE A 49 9.21 -4.94 0.14
N GLY A 50 9.86 -6.03 0.53
CA GLY A 50 10.90 -6.09 1.56
C GLY A 50 10.33 -6.47 2.93
N LEU A 51 11.16 -7.14 3.74
CA LEU A 51 10.83 -7.40 5.14
C LEU A 51 10.95 -6.11 5.95
N GLU A 52 9.85 -5.66 6.55
CA GLU A 52 9.77 -4.41 7.31
C GLU A 52 9.20 -4.65 8.72
N VAL A 53 9.44 -3.69 9.64
CA VAL A 53 8.82 -3.63 10.96
C VAL A 53 8.49 -2.19 11.32
N HIS A 54 7.28 -1.96 11.84
CA HIS A 54 6.81 -0.66 12.30
C HIS A 54 6.41 -0.74 13.78
N TYR A 55 7.01 0.11 14.62
CA TYR A 55 6.75 0.13 16.07
C TYR A 55 5.80 1.25 16.50
N ASP A 56 5.50 2.17 15.58
CA ASP A 56 4.84 3.44 15.84
C ASP A 56 3.47 3.57 15.13
N HIS A 57 3.15 2.63 14.25
CA HIS A 57 1.87 2.61 13.53
C HIS A 57 1.48 1.21 13.07
N ASP A 58 0.19 1.04 12.81
CA ASP A 58 -0.37 -0.13 12.16
C ASP A 58 -0.46 0.09 10.65
N GLN A 59 -0.44 -1.00 9.87
CA GLN A 59 -0.64 -0.97 8.43
C GLN A 59 -1.77 -1.92 8.02
N PHE A 60 -2.62 -1.45 7.11
CA PHE A 60 -3.68 -2.24 6.49
C PHE A 60 -3.45 -2.32 4.98
N MET A 61 -3.51 -3.54 4.43
CA MET A 61 -3.38 -3.78 2.99
C MET A 61 -4.67 -4.39 2.43
N ARG A 62 -5.09 -3.92 1.26
CA ARG A 62 -6.21 -4.47 0.49
C ARG A 62 -5.74 -4.77 -0.92
N ILE A 63 -5.89 -6.01 -1.35
CA ILE A 63 -5.51 -6.45 -2.69
C ILE A 63 -6.68 -6.18 -3.65
N GLU A 64 -6.44 -5.40 -4.70
CA GLU A 64 -7.45 -5.12 -5.74
C GLU A 64 -7.29 -6.01 -6.99
N GLU A 65 -6.07 -6.49 -7.26
CA GLU A 65 -5.76 -7.39 -8.36
C GLU A 65 -4.49 -8.20 -8.05
N GLY A 66 -4.46 -9.45 -8.50
CA GLY A 66 -3.35 -10.39 -8.26
C GLY A 66 -3.57 -11.34 -7.09
N GLU A 67 -2.53 -12.12 -6.80
CA GLU A 67 -2.45 -13.03 -5.66
C GLU A 67 -1.16 -12.71 -4.90
N ASP A 68 -1.26 -12.62 -3.57
CA ASP A 68 -0.14 -12.27 -2.71
C ASP A 68 0.15 -13.38 -1.69
N PHE A 69 1.41 -13.45 -1.26
CA PHE A 69 1.86 -14.30 -0.17
C PHE A 69 2.41 -13.44 0.96
N VAL A 70 1.78 -13.54 2.14
CA VAL A 70 2.12 -12.73 3.30
C VAL A 70 2.92 -13.58 4.30
N MET A 71 4.07 -13.07 4.72
CA MET A 71 4.88 -13.64 5.80
C MET A 71 4.95 -12.66 6.96
N MET A 72 4.58 -13.09 8.16
CA MET A 72 4.60 -12.29 9.39
C MET A 72 5.07 -13.11 10.58
N GLY A 73 5.63 -12.46 11.60
CA GLY A 73 6.00 -13.10 12.86
C GLY A 73 6.75 -12.15 13.79
N ASP A 74 7.04 -12.61 15.00
CA ASP A 74 7.60 -11.78 16.08
C ASP A 74 9.06 -11.37 15.84
N SER A 75 9.77 -12.00 14.90
CA SER A 75 11.17 -11.68 14.58
C SER A 75 11.52 -12.02 13.13
N LYS A 76 12.54 -11.35 12.59
CA LYS A 76 12.99 -11.54 11.20
C LYS A 76 13.36 -12.98 10.82
N ASP A 77 13.81 -13.78 11.81
CA ASP A 77 14.24 -15.17 11.61
C ASP A 77 13.12 -16.17 11.92
N LYS A 78 11.91 -15.69 12.25
CA LYS A 78 10.74 -16.50 12.62
C LYS A 78 9.44 -15.83 12.12
N LEU A 79 9.08 -16.13 10.87
CA LEU A 79 7.89 -15.61 10.16
C LEU A 79 6.81 -16.70 10.06
N ASP A 80 6.26 -17.13 11.20
CA ASP A 80 5.41 -18.33 11.32
C ASP A 80 3.99 -18.07 11.86
N PHE A 81 3.45 -16.86 11.63
CA PHE A 81 2.07 -16.52 11.99
C PHE A 81 1.01 -17.26 11.14
#